data_AF-A0A382EDF3-F1
#
_entry.id   AF-A0A382EDF3-F1
#
_cell.length_a   1.000
_cell.length_b   1.000
_cell.length_c   1.000
_cell.angle_alpha   90.00
_cell.angle_beta   90.00
_cell.angle_gamma   90.00
#
_symmetry.space_group_name_H-M   'P 1'
#
loop_
_entity.id
_entity.type
_entity.pdbx_description
1 polymer ?
#
loop_
_entity_poly.entity_id
_entity_poly.type
_entity_poly.pdbx_seq_one_letter_code
_entity_poly.pdbx_strand_id
1 'polypeptide(L)'
;MHEHPYRTHTCEVLRRTDEGTTVRLSGWVHRKRDHGSLLFIDLRDHYGITQVVITPESGLMERGESLRTESVVSLKGKVVPRSDETVNEKLSTGHIELVVEEMTVLGPAETLPITVADEKPYPEETRLKYRFLDLRRDQLHRNIVLRSQVISSIRRRMVDLGFTEFQTPILTSSSPEGARDYLVPSRVHPGEFYALPQAPQQFKQLLMVAGFDRYFQIAPCFRDED
;
A
#
# COMPACT_ATOMS: atom_id res chain seq x y z
N MET A 1 27.11 0.15 -8.31
CA MET A 1 25.68 0.12 -7.95
C MET A 1 25.22 1.56 -7.86
N HIS A 2 24.19 1.95 -8.61
CA HIS A 2 23.65 3.30 -8.51
C HIS A 2 22.82 3.38 -7.23
N GLU A 3 23.22 4.25 -6.31
CA GLU A 3 22.48 4.48 -5.07
C GLU A 3 21.13 5.11 -5.41
N HIS A 4 20.05 4.59 -4.82
CA HIS A 4 18.72 5.05 -5.17
C HIS A 4 18.50 6.50 -4.68
N PRO A 5 18.07 7.43 -5.54
CA PRO A 5 18.15 8.88 -5.26
C PRO A 5 17.36 9.31 -4.03
N TYR A 6 16.27 8.59 -3.70
CA TYR A 6 15.38 8.96 -2.60
C TYR A 6 15.58 8.15 -1.31
N ARG A 7 16.27 7.00 -1.34
CA ARG A 7 16.39 6.16 -0.13
C ARG A 7 17.54 5.17 -0.23
N THR A 8 18.15 4.87 0.90
CA THR A 8 19.09 3.74 1.06
C THR A 8 18.41 2.56 1.75
N HIS A 9 17.44 2.84 2.63
CA HIS A 9 16.74 1.85 3.47
C HIS A 9 15.23 2.10 3.45
N THR A 10 14.46 1.10 3.88
CA THR A 10 13.02 1.25 4.16
C THR A 10 12.80 1.70 5.61
N CYS A 11 11.64 2.26 5.91
CA CYS A 11 11.35 2.83 7.24
C CYS A 11 11.15 1.76 8.33
N GLU A 12 11.28 0.46 8.04
CA GLU A 12 11.12 -0.60 9.05
C GLU A 12 12.37 -1.46 9.25
N VAL A 13 13.45 -1.23 8.47
CA VAL A 13 14.59 -2.16 8.44
C VAL A 13 15.67 -1.84 9.47
N LEU A 14 15.77 -0.58 9.92
CA LEU A 14 16.86 -0.14 10.79
C LEU A 14 16.81 -0.77 12.18
N ARG A 15 17.97 -1.16 12.71
CA ARG A 15 18.19 -1.81 14.00
C ARG A 15 19.35 -1.15 14.75
N ARG A 16 19.58 -1.55 16.01
CA ARG A 16 20.75 -1.11 16.81
C ARG A 16 22.08 -1.39 16.12
N THR A 17 22.16 -2.43 15.29
CA THR A 17 23.37 -2.77 14.51
C THR A 17 23.72 -1.72 13.46
N ASP A 18 22.79 -0.83 13.10
CA ASP A 18 22.99 0.24 12.12
C ASP A 18 23.43 1.55 12.78
N GLU A 19 23.63 1.56 14.10
CA GLU A 19 24.08 2.75 14.84
C GLU A 19 25.35 3.36 14.22
N GLY A 20 25.35 4.69 14.13
CA GLY A 20 26.47 5.47 13.60
C GLY A 20 26.48 5.57 12.08
N THR A 21 25.68 4.78 11.37
CA THR A 21 25.58 4.86 9.91
C THR A 21 24.76 6.06 9.46
N THR A 22 25.13 6.64 8.31
CA THR A 22 24.33 7.66 7.64
C THR A 22 23.42 6.98 6.63
N VAL A 23 22.12 7.23 6.72
CA VAL A 23 21.11 6.62 5.85
C VAL A 23 20.17 7.67 5.29
N ARG A 24 19.51 7.33 4.18
CA ARG A 24 18.43 8.14 3.59
C ARG A 24 17.12 7.35 3.65
N LEU A 25 16.10 7.94 4.26
CA LEU A 25 14.74 7.41 4.30
C LEU A 25 13.80 8.35 3.53
N SER A 26 12.81 7.79 2.85
CA SER A 26 11.73 8.56 2.25
C SER A 26 10.39 7.96 2.59
N GLY A 27 9.40 8.82 2.84
CA GLY A 27 8.07 8.40 3.25
C GLY A 27 7.14 9.57 3.51
N TRP A 28 6.05 9.27 4.20
CA TRP A 28 5.04 10.22 4.65
C TRP A 28 5.28 10.59 6.11
N VAL A 29 5.16 11.87 6.44
CA VAL A 29 5.08 12.35 7.83
C VAL A 29 3.82 11.80 8.47
N HIS A 30 3.92 10.70 9.20
CA HIS A 30 2.75 10.03 9.78
C HIS A 30 2.23 10.78 11.01
N ARG A 31 3.13 11.10 11.93
CA ARG A 31 2.87 11.94 13.10
C ARG A 31 4.02 12.92 13.28
N LYS A 32 3.71 14.07 13.86
CA LYS A 32 4.66 15.11 14.21
C LYS A 32 4.40 15.54 15.65
N ARG A 33 5.44 15.57 16.48
CA ARG A 33 5.40 15.92 17.89
C ARG A 33 6.47 16.97 18.16
N ASP A 34 6.04 18.11 18.65
CA ASP A 34 6.90 19.27 18.93
C ASP A 34 7.07 19.42 20.44
N HIS A 35 8.32 19.41 20.89
CA HIS A 35 8.71 19.59 22.29
C HIS A 35 9.44 20.93 22.52
N GLY A 36 9.38 21.86 21.57
CA GLY A 36 10.01 23.18 21.61
C GLY A 36 11.51 23.13 21.28
N SER A 37 12.27 22.28 21.97
CA SER A 37 13.71 22.10 21.70
C SER A 37 14.00 21.04 20.65
N LEU A 38 13.06 20.13 20.38
CA LEU A 38 13.20 19.01 19.45
C LEU A 38 11.90 18.79 18.70
N LEU A 39 12.01 18.39 17.44
CA LEU A 39 10.87 17.96 16.64
C LEU A 39 11.01 16.47 16.30
N PHE A 40 10.02 15.68 16.71
CA PHE A 40 9.95 14.25 16.44
C PHE A 40 8.93 13.98 15.33
N ILE A 41 9.35 13.20 14.34
CA ILE A 41 8.52 12.78 13.21
C ILE A 41 8.50 11.25 13.17
N ASP A 42 7.32 10.67 13.14
CA ASP A 42 7.15 9.27 12.75
C ASP A 42 7.10 9.25 11.21
N LEU A 43 8.17 8.78 10.57
CA LEU A 43 8.24 8.66 9.11
C LEU A 43 7.75 7.28 8.69
N ARG A 44 6.69 7.22 7.88
CA ARG A 44 6.06 5.98 7.42
C ARG A 44 6.33 5.73 5.95
N ASP A 45 6.60 4.48 5.58
CA ASP A 45 6.49 3.99 4.21
C ASP A 45 5.60 2.74 4.11
N HIS A 46 5.70 2.00 3.01
CA HIS A 46 4.96 0.74 2.82
C HIS A 46 5.28 -0.31 3.88
N TYR A 47 6.52 -0.32 4.39
CA TYR A 47 7.03 -1.38 5.24
C TYR A 47 6.72 -1.08 6.70
N GLY A 48 6.90 0.16 7.13
CA GLY A 48 6.62 0.52 8.52
C GLY A 48 7.00 1.95 8.87
N ILE A 49 7.39 2.15 10.13
CA ILE A 49 7.64 3.47 10.71
C ILE A 49 9.03 3.50 11.35
N THR A 50 9.78 4.56 11.08
CA THR A 50 11.00 4.94 11.82
C THR A 50 10.78 6.31 12.44
N GLN A 51 11.20 6.50 13.69
CA GLN A 51 11.24 7.84 14.29
C GLN A 51 12.44 8.62 13.77
N VAL A 52 12.19 9.89 13.52
CA VAL A 52 13.16 10.84 13.02
C VAL A 52 13.13 12.05 13.93
N VAL A 53 14.30 12.59 14.25
CA VAL A 53 14.47 13.73 15.15
C VAL A 53 15.17 14.85 14.40
N ILE A 54 14.59 16.04 14.50
CA ILE A 54 15.20 17.29 14.04
C ILE A 54 15.59 18.06 15.29
N THR A 55 16.89 18.39 15.36
CA THR A 55 17.48 19.14 16.47
C THR A 55 17.76 20.58 16.05
N PRO A 56 17.93 21.53 16.99
CA PRO A 56 18.25 22.92 16.65
C PRO A 56 19.54 23.06 15.84
N GLU A 57 20.53 22.21 16.12
CA GLU A 57 21.85 22.20 15.46
C GLU A 57 21.76 21.83 13.98
N SER A 58 20.69 21.15 13.56
CA SER A 58 20.48 20.80 12.14
C SER A 58 20.17 22.02 11.26
N GLY A 59 19.70 23.13 11.85
CA GLY A 59 19.20 24.28 11.09
C GLY A 59 17.90 24.00 10.32
N LEU A 60 17.23 22.86 10.56
CA LEU A 60 16.03 22.42 9.86
C LEU A 60 14.73 22.61 10.66
N MET A 61 14.79 23.23 11.84
CA MET A 61 13.64 23.37 12.76
C MET A 61 12.43 24.03 12.09
N GLU A 62 12.59 25.25 11.55
CA GLU A 62 11.50 25.98 10.87
C GLU A 62 10.88 25.18 9.72
N ARG A 63 11.74 24.51 8.94
CA ARG A 63 11.29 23.66 7.83
C ARG A 63 10.50 22.45 8.33
N GLY A 64 10.98 21.79 9.37
CA GLY A 64 10.30 20.68 10.04
C GLY A 64 8.96 21.09 10.66
N GLU A 65 8.92 22.24 11.32
CA GLU A 65 7.71 22.82 11.90
C GLU A 65 6.65 23.13 10.84
N SER A 66 7.06 23.57 9.65
CA SER A 66 6.14 23.82 8.54
C SER A 66 5.51 22.54 7.93
N LEU A 67 6.10 21.36 8.18
CA LEU A 67 5.60 20.11 7.62
C LEU A 67 4.20 19.78 8.15
N ARG A 68 3.31 19.41 7.23
CA ARG A 68 2.00 18.84 7.57
C ARG A 68 2.06 17.33 7.58
N THR A 69 1.17 16.69 8.34
CA THR A 69 0.98 15.24 8.26
C THR A 69 0.66 14.82 6.82
N GLU A 70 1.15 13.65 6.44
CA GLU A 70 1.16 13.12 5.07
C GLU A 70 1.99 13.91 4.04
N SER A 71 2.79 14.89 4.43
CA SER A 71 3.80 15.45 3.52
C SER A 71 4.81 14.36 3.14
N VAL A 72 5.19 14.30 1.87
CA VAL A 72 6.19 13.35 1.36
C VAL A 72 7.56 14.00 1.46
N VAL A 73 8.47 13.33 2.16
CA VAL A 73 9.81 13.85 2.46
C VAL A 73 10.88 12.79 2.20
N SER A 74 12.08 13.26 1.86
CA SER A 74 13.33 12.49 1.88
C SER A 74 14.25 13.09 2.94
N LEU A 75 14.65 12.28 3.91
CA LEU A 75 15.44 12.67 5.06
C LEU A 75 16.74 11.86 5.05
N LYS A 76 17.88 12.55 5.10
CA LYS A 76 19.19 11.92 5.28
C LYS A 76 19.72 12.33 6.65
N GLY A 77 20.32 11.38 7.35
CA GLY A 77 20.82 11.63 8.69
C GLY A 77 21.54 10.43 9.28
N LYS A 78 21.91 10.56 10.55
CA LYS A 78 22.65 9.55 11.30
C LYS A 78 21.72 8.70 12.16
N VAL A 79 21.89 7.39 12.12
CA VAL A 79 21.18 6.46 13.00
C VAL A 79 21.82 6.51 14.38
N VAL A 80 21.00 6.75 15.40
CA VAL A 80 21.44 6.82 16.81
C VAL A 80 20.51 5.96 17.68
N PRO A 81 21.00 5.45 18.83
CA PRO A 81 20.14 4.80 19.79
C PRO A 81 19.21 5.84 20.41
N ARG A 82 17.96 5.42 20.67
CA ARG A 82 17.07 6.21 21.53
C ARG A 82 17.58 6.20 22.96
N SER A 83 17.22 7.23 23.73
CA SER A 83 17.37 7.17 25.18
C SER A 83 16.49 6.08 25.77
N ASP A 84 16.89 5.51 26.90
CA ASP A 84 16.15 4.42 27.57
C ASP A 84 14.68 4.78 27.86
N GLU A 85 14.42 6.06 28.14
CA GLU A 85 13.07 6.60 28.39
C GLU A 85 12.19 6.74 27.13
N THR A 86 12.79 6.75 25.94
CA THR A 86 12.10 6.98 24.65
C THR A 86 12.06 5.76 23.75
N VAL A 87 12.58 4.62 24.24
CA VAL A 87 12.44 3.31 23.60
C VAL A 87 10.96 2.95 23.44
N ASN A 88 10.59 2.47 22.25
CA ASN A 88 9.23 2.05 21.94
C ASN A 88 9.17 0.59 21.50
N GLU A 89 8.93 -0.32 22.44
CA GLU A 89 8.85 -1.77 22.21
C GLU A 89 7.74 -2.20 21.24
N LYS A 90 6.80 -1.32 20.89
CA LYS A 90 5.75 -1.60 19.89
C LYS A 90 6.25 -1.48 18.46
N LEU A 91 7.42 -0.88 18.24
CA LEU A 91 8.03 -0.70 16.91
C LEU A 91 9.28 -1.57 16.78
N SER A 92 9.43 -2.22 15.64
CA SER A 92 10.64 -2.98 15.29
C SER A 92 11.90 -2.10 15.21
N THR A 93 11.73 -0.80 14.93
CA THR A 93 12.79 0.23 14.96
C THR A 93 12.80 1.00 16.30
N GLY A 94 12.14 0.49 17.34
CA GLY A 94 11.82 1.20 18.57
C GLY A 94 13.00 1.59 19.45
N HIS A 95 14.17 1.00 19.20
CA HIS A 95 15.40 1.31 19.94
C HIS A 95 16.33 2.31 19.23
N ILE A 96 15.99 2.71 18.02
CA ILE A 96 16.78 3.66 17.23
C ILE A 96 15.92 4.83 16.75
N GLU A 97 16.59 5.88 16.32
CA GLU A 97 16.00 6.99 15.59
C GLU A 97 17.02 7.58 14.61
N LEU A 98 16.53 8.36 13.66
CA LEU A 98 17.35 9.07 12.69
C LEU A 98 17.47 10.54 13.11
N VAL A 99 18.67 11.03 13.40
CA VAL A 99 18.91 12.48 13.57
C VAL A 99 19.14 13.09 12.19
N VAL A 100 18.26 14.00 11.78
CA VAL A 100 18.25 14.56 10.42
C VAL A 100 19.37 15.57 10.22
N GLU A 101 20.09 15.40 9.12
CA GLU A 101 21.13 16.32 8.64
C GLU A 101 20.68 17.04 7.37
N GLU A 102 19.93 16.36 6.49
CA GLU A 102 19.38 16.95 5.26
C GLU A 102 17.91 16.57 5.11
N MET A 103 17.08 17.54 4.70
CA MET A 103 15.67 17.35 4.40
C MET A 103 15.35 17.83 2.98
N THR A 104 14.57 17.04 2.24
CA THR A 104 13.92 17.44 0.99
C THR A 104 12.43 17.17 1.10
N VAL A 105 11.61 18.20 0.87
CA VAL A 105 10.15 18.06 0.73
C VAL A 105 9.85 17.71 -0.72
N LEU A 106 9.38 16.49 -0.96
CA LEU A 106 9.08 15.98 -2.29
C LEU A 106 7.64 16.31 -2.71
N GLY A 107 6.72 16.38 -1.74
CA GLY A 107 5.33 16.71 -1.97
C GLY A 107 4.68 17.23 -0.69
N PRO A 108 4.41 18.55 -0.58
CA PRO A 108 3.70 19.09 0.57
C PRO A 108 2.26 18.54 0.60
N ALA A 109 1.74 18.25 1.78
CA ALA A 109 0.35 17.83 1.95
C ALA A 109 -0.57 19.01 2.28
N GLU A 110 -1.80 18.96 1.78
CA GLU A 110 -2.87 19.86 2.20
C GLU A 110 -3.53 19.37 3.51
N THR A 111 -4.50 20.12 4.03
CA THR A 111 -5.36 19.62 5.11
C THR A 111 -6.17 18.43 4.60
N LEU A 112 -6.11 17.31 5.31
CA LEU A 112 -6.70 16.07 4.82
C LEU A 112 -8.16 15.88 5.28
N PRO A 113 -9.03 15.31 4.43
CA PRO A 113 -10.39 14.93 4.81
C PRO A 113 -10.44 13.67 5.71
N ILE A 114 -9.36 12.88 5.72
CA ILE A 114 -9.18 11.69 6.55
C ILE A 114 -7.78 11.75 7.16
N THR A 115 -7.70 11.59 8.48
CA THR A 115 -6.42 11.47 9.18
C THR A 115 -5.92 10.03 9.09
N VAL A 116 -4.75 9.83 8.47
CA VAL A 116 -4.18 8.48 8.27
C VAL A 116 -3.66 7.88 9.58
N ALA A 117 -3.15 8.71 10.48
CA ALA A 117 -2.58 8.30 11.77
C ALA A 117 -3.61 7.98 12.86
N ASP A 118 -4.89 8.25 12.60
CA ASP A 118 -5.97 7.99 13.55
C ASP A 118 -6.64 6.63 13.27
N GLU A 119 -6.95 5.92 14.35
CA GLU A 119 -7.70 4.67 14.31
C GLU A 119 -9.23 4.90 14.28
N LYS A 120 -9.67 6.16 14.40
CA LYS A 120 -11.09 6.50 14.44
C LYS A 120 -11.80 6.09 13.14
N PRO A 121 -12.99 5.48 13.21
CA PRO A 121 -13.76 5.17 12.01
C PRO A 121 -14.25 6.47 11.36
N TYR A 122 -14.23 6.50 10.03
CA TYR A 122 -14.86 7.53 9.21
C TYR A 122 -16.09 6.93 8.51
N PRO A 123 -17.10 7.74 8.17
CA PRO A 123 -18.22 7.29 7.34
C PRO A 123 -17.73 6.63 6.06
N GLU A 124 -18.42 5.57 5.63
CA GLU A 124 -18.05 4.79 4.45
C GLU A 124 -17.96 5.67 3.20
N GLU A 125 -18.93 6.55 2.98
CA GLU A 125 -18.95 7.49 1.84
C GLU A 125 -17.65 8.30 1.76
N THR A 126 -17.20 8.88 2.88
CA THR A 126 -15.94 9.63 2.95
C THR A 126 -14.74 8.74 2.64
N ARG A 127 -14.72 7.52 3.17
CA ARG A 127 -13.64 6.54 2.95
C ARG A 127 -13.57 6.07 1.50
N LEU A 128 -14.70 5.90 0.83
CA LEU A 128 -14.77 5.54 -0.58
C LEU A 128 -14.40 6.72 -1.47
N LYS A 129 -14.87 7.93 -1.16
CA LYS A 129 -14.49 9.17 -1.87
C LYS A 129 -12.99 9.45 -1.81
N TYR A 130 -12.37 9.24 -0.65
CA TYR A 130 -10.94 9.42 -0.43
C TYR A 130 -10.19 8.10 -0.23
N ARG A 131 -10.55 7.08 -1.02
CA ARG A 131 -10.01 5.72 -0.88
C ARG A 131 -8.49 5.67 -0.93
N PHE A 132 -7.86 6.55 -1.71
CA PHE A 132 -6.41 6.67 -1.80
C PHE A 132 -5.73 7.08 -0.49
N LEU A 133 -6.42 7.79 0.42
CA LEU A 133 -5.95 8.06 1.78
C LEU A 133 -6.32 6.92 2.73
N ASP A 134 -7.54 6.40 2.63
CA ASP A 134 -8.02 5.30 3.48
C ASP A 134 -7.14 4.04 3.32
N LEU A 135 -6.63 3.77 2.11
CA LEU A 135 -5.70 2.69 1.82
C LEU A 135 -4.31 2.84 2.47
N ARG A 136 -3.94 4.05 2.94
CA ARG A 136 -2.68 4.27 3.67
C ARG A 136 -2.80 3.94 5.16
N ARG A 137 -4.02 3.78 5.67
CA ARG A 137 -4.26 3.44 7.08
C ARG A 137 -3.82 2.01 7.33
N ASP A 138 -3.18 1.79 8.47
CA ASP A 138 -2.46 0.54 8.78
C ASP A 138 -3.32 -0.72 8.58
N GLN A 139 -4.53 -0.76 9.15
CA GLN A 139 -5.42 -1.92 9.03
C GLN A 139 -5.76 -2.26 7.57
N LEU A 140 -6.14 -1.25 6.77
CA LEU A 140 -6.49 -1.49 5.37
C LEU A 140 -5.29 -1.82 4.51
N HIS A 141 -4.18 -1.14 4.73
CA HIS A 141 -2.92 -1.44 4.05
C HIS A 141 -2.53 -2.91 4.28
N ARG A 142 -2.55 -3.38 5.54
CA ARG A 142 -2.28 -4.79 5.89
C ARG A 142 -3.27 -5.74 5.23
N ASN A 143 -4.56 -5.42 5.19
CA ASN A 143 -5.57 -6.26 4.55
C ASN A 143 -5.32 -6.42 3.03
N ILE A 144 -4.93 -5.35 2.34
CA ILE A 144 -4.64 -5.40 0.90
C ILE A 144 -3.34 -6.20 0.63
N VAL A 145 -2.30 -5.99 1.44
CA VAL A 145 -1.06 -6.78 1.36
C VAL A 145 -1.35 -8.26 1.62
N LEU A 146 -2.11 -8.57 2.67
CA LEU A 146 -2.53 -9.94 3.00
C LEU A 146 -3.32 -10.57 1.86
N ARG A 147 -4.26 -9.85 1.23
CA ARG A 147 -4.99 -10.35 0.05
C ARG A 147 -4.04 -10.74 -1.07
N SER A 148 -3.01 -9.93 -1.34
CA SER A 148 -1.99 -10.25 -2.35
C SER A 148 -1.17 -11.50 -1.98
N GLN A 149 -0.78 -11.64 -0.70
CA GLN A 149 -0.06 -12.81 -0.21
C GLN A 149 -0.91 -14.08 -0.29
N VAL A 150 -2.20 -14.00 0.05
CA VAL A 150 -3.16 -15.11 -0.08
C VAL A 150 -3.27 -15.54 -1.54
N ILE A 151 -3.47 -14.60 -2.47
CA ILE A 151 -3.53 -14.88 -3.91
C ILE A 151 -2.23 -15.56 -4.39
N SER A 152 -1.08 -15.05 -3.97
CA SER A 152 0.22 -15.61 -4.33
C SER A 152 0.44 -17.02 -3.75
N SER A 153 -0.07 -17.28 -2.54
CA SER A 153 -0.06 -18.60 -1.90
C SER A 153 -0.95 -19.59 -2.66
N ILE A 154 -2.16 -19.18 -3.03
CA ILE A 154 -3.10 -19.99 -3.83
C ILE A 154 -2.46 -20.37 -5.16
N ARG A 155 -1.93 -19.40 -5.91
CA ARG A 155 -1.28 -19.66 -7.20
C ARG A 155 -0.17 -20.69 -7.11
N ARG A 156 0.76 -20.52 -6.16
CA ARG A 156 1.86 -21.48 -5.95
C ARG A 156 1.33 -22.89 -5.71
N ARG A 157 0.38 -23.05 -4.79
CA ARG A 157 -0.21 -24.36 -4.47
C ARG A 157 -0.94 -24.99 -5.65
N MET A 158 -1.67 -24.20 -6.45
CA MET A 158 -2.35 -24.71 -7.64
C MET A 158 -1.33 -25.21 -8.68
N VAL A 159 -0.25 -24.46 -8.92
CA VAL A 159 0.84 -24.87 -9.80
C VAL A 159 1.57 -26.12 -9.27
N ASP A 160 1.86 -26.18 -7.98
CA ASP A 160 2.48 -27.36 -7.33
C ASP A 160 1.60 -28.62 -7.44
N LEU A 161 0.27 -28.44 -7.49
CA LEU A 161 -0.71 -29.50 -7.72
C LEU A 161 -0.91 -29.83 -9.22
N GLY A 162 -0.13 -29.22 -10.12
CA GLY A 162 -0.18 -29.46 -11.56
C GLY A 162 -1.32 -28.76 -12.28
N PHE A 163 -1.98 -27.76 -11.66
CA PHE A 163 -2.94 -26.92 -12.35
C PHE A 163 -2.25 -25.83 -13.16
N THR A 164 -2.81 -25.52 -14.32
CA THR A 164 -2.37 -24.42 -15.18
C THR A 164 -3.34 -23.24 -15.07
N GLU A 165 -2.83 -22.02 -14.87
CA GLU A 165 -3.64 -20.79 -14.84
C GLU A 165 -3.98 -20.39 -16.28
N PHE A 166 -5.25 -20.45 -16.66
CA PHE A 166 -5.70 -19.96 -17.97
C PHE A 166 -6.61 -18.75 -17.81
N GLN A 167 -6.43 -17.76 -18.68
CA GLN A 167 -7.32 -16.60 -18.73
C GLN A 167 -8.46 -16.86 -19.71
N THR A 168 -9.68 -16.61 -19.26
CA THR A 168 -10.90 -16.71 -20.07
C THR A 168 -11.39 -15.32 -20.49
N PRO A 169 -12.10 -15.20 -21.63
CA PRO A 169 -12.66 -13.92 -22.07
C PRO A 169 -13.59 -13.26 -21.05
N ILE A 170 -13.55 -11.92 -20.99
CA ILE A 170 -14.46 -11.08 -20.17
C ILE A 170 -15.65 -10.56 -21.00
N LEU A 171 -15.50 -10.39 -22.32
CA LEU A 171 -16.63 -10.05 -23.19
C LEU A 171 -17.19 -11.35 -23.77
N THR A 172 -18.36 -11.76 -23.31
CA THR A 172 -18.99 -13.04 -23.66
C THR A 172 -20.35 -12.84 -24.32
N SER A 173 -20.96 -13.90 -24.80
CA SER A 173 -22.40 -13.91 -25.08
C SER A 173 -23.18 -13.86 -23.77
N SER A 174 -24.36 -13.24 -23.77
CA SER A 174 -25.29 -13.30 -22.64
C SER A 174 -25.88 -14.70 -22.52
N SER A 175 -26.06 -15.15 -21.28
CA SER A 175 -26.78 -16.38 -20.96
C SER A 175 -28.17 -16.00 -20.44
N PRO A 176 -29.27 -16.54 -20.98
CA PRO A 176 -30.61 -16.29 -20.44
C PRO A 176 -30.83 -16.94 -19.06
N GLU A 177 -29.90 -17.77 -18.59
CA GLU A 177 -29.93 -18.40 -17.27
C GLU A 177 -29.03 -17.65 -16.28
N GLY A 178 -29.55 -17.37 -15.08
CA GLY A 178 -28.78 -16.81 -13.96
C GLY A 178 -29.27 -15.44 -13.48
N ALA A 179 -28.36 -14.66 -12.89
CA ALA A 179 -28.60 -13.27 -12.52
C ALA A 179 -28.65 -12.36 -13.78
N ARG A 180 -28.98 -11.08 -13.62
CA ARG A 180 -28.88 -10.13 -14.74
C ARG A 180 -27.40 -9.90 -15.11
N ASP A 181 -27.13 -9.84 -16.40
CA ASP A 181 -25.79 -9.55 -16.94
C ASP A 181 -25.56 -8.04 -17.08
N TYR A 182 -24.34 -7.60 -16.81
CA TYR A 182 -23.88 -6.29 -17.31
C TYR A 182 -23.62 -6.36 -18.81
N LEU A 183 -24.31 -5.51 -19.56
CA LEU A 183 -24.19 -5.45 -21.02
C LEU A 183 -23.16 -4.42 -21.48
N VAL A 184 -22.40 -4.78 -22.51
CA VAL A 184 -21.42 -3.92 -23.17
C VAL A 184 -21.80 -3.79 -24.66
N PRO A 185 -22.28 -2.63 -25.12
CA PRO A 185 -22.70 -2.45 -26.51
C PRO A 185 -21.53 -2.58 -27.49
N SER A 186 -21.75 -3.28 -28.59
CA SER A 186 -20.75 -3.42 -29.66
C SER A 186 -20.79 -2.22 -30.60
N ARG A 187 -19.65 -1.52 -30.74
CA ARG A 187 -19.50 -0.48 -31.77
C ARG A 187 -19.47 -1.06 -33.19
N VAL A 188 -18.96 -2.27 -33.35
CA VAL A 188 -18.71 -2.91 -34.66
C VAL A 188 -19.95 -3.63 -35.18
N HIS A 189 -20.79 -4.13 -34.27
CA HIS A 189 -22.02 -4.85 -34.59
C HIS A 189 -23.22 -4.07 -34.01
N PRO A 190 -23.78 -3.09 -34.76
CA PRO A 190 -24.87 -2.26 -34.26
C PRO A 190 -26.10 -3.10 -33.88
N GLY A 191 -26.61 -2.88 -32.67
CA GLY A 191 -27.73 -3.63 -32.11
C GLY A 191 -27.34 -4.89 -31.32
N GLU A 192 -26.05 -5.27 -31.32
CA GLU A 192 -25.53 -6.41 -30.56
C GLU A 192 -24.76 -5.97 -29.31
N PHE A 193 -24.75 -6.86 -28.31
CA PHE A 193 -24.16 -6.63 -27.00
C PHE A 193 -23.31 -7.83 -26.58
N TYR A 194 -22.20 -7.54 -25.91
CA TYR A 194 -21.51 -8.52 -25.07
C TYR A 194 -22.10 -8.49 -23.66
N ALA A 195 -21.86 -9.54 -22.90
CA ALA A 195 -22.12 -9.63 -21.47
C ALA A 195 -20.80 -9.81 -20.71
N LEU A 196 -20.74 -9.30 -19.48
CA LEU A 196 -19.66 -9.61 -18.54
C LEU A 196 -19.98 -10.93 -17.80
N PRO A 197 -19.02 -11.86 -17.64
CA PRO A 197 -19.30 -13.19 -17.12
C PRO A 197 -19.61 -13.18 -15.62
N GLN A 198 -20.67 -13.90 -15.24
CA GLN A 198 -20.97 -14.21 -13.84
C GLN A 198 -19.99 -15.22 -13.24
N ALA A 199 -19.42 -16.08 -14.09
CA ALA A 199 -18.36 -17.03 -13.80
C ALA A 199 -17.75 -17.57 -15.11
N PRO A 200 -16.50 -18.06 -15.11
CA PRO A 200 -15.90 -18.70 -16.28
C PRO A 200 -16.42 -20.13 -16.53
N GLN A 201 -17.70 -20.41 -16.20
CA GLN A 201 -18.25 -21.77 -16.13
C GLN A 201 -18.22 -22.48 -17.49
N GLN A 202 -18.71 -21.83 -18.55
CA GLN A 202 -18.69 -22.40 -19.89
C GLN A 202 -17.25 -22.57 -20.40
N PHE A 203 -16.39 -21.58 -20.17
CA PHE A 203 -14.99 -21.63 -20.62
C PHE A 203 -14.17 -22.72 -19.92
N LYS A 204 -14.32 -22.91 -18.60
CA LYS A 204 -13.61 -24.00 -17.91
C LYS A 204 -14.05 -25.36 -18.45
N GLN A 205 -15.34 -25.55 -18.78
CA GLN A 205 -15.83 -26.79 -19.39
C GLN A 205 -15.26 -27.00 -20.79
N LEU A 206 -15.21 -25.94 -21.62
CA LEU A 206 -14.57 -25.99 -22.94
C LEU A 206 -13.09 -26.37 -22.83
N LEU A 207 -12.38 -25.85 -21.82
CA LEU A 207 -10.99 -26.23 -21.57
C LEU A 207 -10.86 -27.72 -21.20
N MET A 208 -11.79 -28.26 -20.40
CA MET A 208 -11.78 -29.69 -20.08
C MET A 208 -12.02 -30.53 -21.34
N VAL A 209 -12.98 -30.13 -22.18
CA VAL A 209 -13.28 -30.81 -23.46
C VAL A 209 -12.09 -30.72 -24.43
N ALA A 210 -11.36 -29.61 -24.42
CA ALA A 210 -10.17 -29.41 -25.25
C ALA A 210 -8.92 -30.16 -24.76
N GLY A 211 -9.02 -30.94 -23.68
CA GLY A 211 -7.94 -31.78 -23.16
C GLY A 211 -6.98 -31.08 -22.20
N PHE A 212 -7.33 -29.89 -21.69
CA PHE A 212 -6.56 -29.28 -20.61
C PHE A 212 -6.90 -29.97 -19.29
N ASP A 213 -5.99 -30.81 -18.78
CA ASP A 213 -6.24 -31.71 -17.63
C ASP A 213 -6.67 -30.98 -16.35
N ARG A 214 -5.98 -29.89 -15.99
CA ARG A 214 -6.20 -29.15 -14.74
C ARG A 214 -6.17 -27.65 -14.96
N TYR A 215 -7.33 -27.02 -14.80
CA TYR A 215 -7.54 -25.60 -14.97
C TYR A 215 -7.75 -24.89 -13.64
N PHE A 216 -7.13 -23.72 -13.45
CA PHE A 216 -7.57 -22.75 -12.46
C PHE A 216 -7.50 -21.32 -12.97
N GLN A 217 -8.24 -20.42 -12.33
CA GLN A 217 -8.20 -18.99 -12.60
C GLN A 217 -8.68 -18.24 -11.35
N ILE A 218 -8.01 -17.13 -11.03
CA ILE A 218 -8.52 -16.14 -10.08
C ILE A 218 -9.24 -15.07 -10.92
N ALA A 219 -10.52 -15.32 -11.20
CA ALA A 219 -11.29 -14.56 -12.19
C ALA A 219 -12.08 -13.40 -11.56
N PRO A 220 -12.16 -12.24 -12.23
CA PRO A 220 -13.22 -11.26 -11.94
C PRO A 220 -14.57 -11.82 -12.42
N CYS A 221 -15.60 -11.64 -11.59
CA CYS A 221 -16.97 -12.05 -11.89
C CYS A 221 -17.90 -10.86 -11.68
N PHE A 222 -18.92 -10.73 -12.52
CA PHE A 222 -19.81 -9.58 -12.56
C PHE A 222 -21.26 -10.05 -12.50
N ARG A 223 -22.06 -9.44 -11.62
CA ARG A 223 -23.49 -9.72 -11.49
C ARG A 223 -24.22 -8.42 -11.25
N ASP A 224 -25.31 -8.21 -11.98
CA ASP A 224 -26.19 -7.05 -11.81
C ASP A 224 -27.34 -7.40 -10.87
N GLU A 225 -27.01 -7.56 -9.58
CA GLU A 225 -27.92 -7.88 -8.48
C GLU A 225 -28.21 -6.62 -7.64
N ASP A 226 -29.38 -6.56 -6.99
CA ASP A 226 -29.80 -5.47 -6.09
C ASP A 226 -29.16 -5.56 -4.69
#